data_AF-A0AAN9ZCE7-F1
#
_entry.id   AF-A0AAN9ZCE7-F1
#
_cell.length_a   1.000
_cell.length_b   1.000
_cell.length_c   1.000
_cell.angle_alpha   90.00
_cell.angle_beta   90.00
_cell.angle_gamma   90.00
#
_symmetry.space_group_name_H-M   'P 1'
#
loop_
_entity.id
_entity.type
_entity.pdbx_description
1 polymer ?
#
loop_
_entity_poly.entity_id
_entity_poly.type
_entity_poly.pdbx_seq_one_letter_code
_entity_poly.pdbx_strand_id
1 'polypeptide(L)'
;MGKKVKQEDIDNGVYGKPLQYDANFFGPRAKRSCTDIICFLLFFFFVIAWIVVGVIAFSQGDPVKIIAPTDSNGKRCGYDEEVIDKKYLFYFDITQCSLGSCNTPMVCVKKCPEELYIGAYYIHTDQPERARDGAICRGNVPDLDNIEAALNNYDCAAWYLPTKSVARRCIYVDLNKTFDNPLVDEFADYTGTSLQQVEDAADETRARLKKVGETIVSNMEKNWPLLLGGLVIAMVLCMIYIVIMRWFAWIIVWVSLFGVLALLGFCCYITWTKYRETSNDEESVDAPANKAVKISWLIFFIASCIVLGVVLLLIIFLRNRIRIATALITEASR
;
A
#
# COMPACT_ATOMS: atom_id res chain seq x y z
N MET A 1 -43.11 -18.03 30.51
CA MET A 1 -44.28 -18.38 31.35
C MET A 1 -44.70 -17.15 32.13
N GLY A 2 -45.68 -16.39 31.63
CA GLY A 2 -46.22 -15.23 32.35
C GLY A 2 -47.23 -15.69 33.41
N LYS A 3 -47.07 -15.22 34.66
CA LYS A 3 -48.08 -15.40 35.71
C LYS A 3 -49.41 -14.80 35.23
N LYS A 4 -50.49 -15.59 35.25
CA LYS A 4 -51.84 -15.06 35.03
C LYS A 4 -52.16 -14.10 36.17
N VAL A 5 -52.37 -12.83 35.83
CA VAL A 5 -52.84 -11.79 36.75
C VAL A 5 -54.25 -12.18 37.20
N LYS A 6 -54.49 -12.19 38.51
CA LYS A 6 -55.80 -12.52 39.08
C LYS A 6 -56.70 -11.29 39.01
N GLN A 7 -57.99 -11.50 38.77
CA GLN A 7 -58.99 -10.43 38.62
C GLN A 7 -59.07 -9.50 39.86
N GLU A 8 -58.77 -10.06 41.05
CA GLU A 8 -58.73 -9.33 42.32
C GLU A 8 -57.65 -8.23 42.35
N ASP A 9 -56.55 -8.37 41.60
CA ASP A 9 -55.48 -7.35 41.52
C ASP A 9 -55.88 -6.15 40.63
N ILE A 10 -56.88 -6.34 39.76
CA ILE A 10 -57.41 -5.30 38.85
C ILE A 10 -58.46 -4.45 39.58
N ASP A 11 -59.31 -5.06 40.41
CA ASP A 11 -60.34 -4.33 41.17
C ASP A 11 -59.74 -3.49 42.32
N ASN A 12 -58.59 -3.89 42.87
CA ASN A 12 -57.85 -3.11 43.87
C ASN A 12 -57.05 -1.91 43.28
N GLY A 13 -57.18 -1.64 41.98
CA GLY A 13 -56.57 -0.47 41.33
C GLY A 13 -55.05 -0.53 41.14
N VAL A 14 -54.41 -1.69 41.34
CA VAL A 14 -52.95 -1.87 41.19
C VAL A 14 -52.54 -1.91 39.72
N TYR A 15 -53.42 -2.40 38.83
CA TYR A 15 -53.22 -2.40 37.38
C TYR A 15 -54.44 -1.83 36.66
N GLY A 16 -54.21 -1.06 35.60
CA GLY A 16 -55.28 -0.55 34.74
C GLY A 16 -56.02 -1.68 34.02
N LYS A 17 -57.29 -1.43 33.66
CA LYS A 17 -58.12 -2.40 32.93
C LYS A 17 -57.40 -2.88 31.65
N PRO A 18 -57.46 -4.17 31.30
CA PRO A 18 -56.81 -4.69 30.10
C PRO A 18 -57.31 -3.94 28.88
N LEU A 19 -56.38 -3.52 28.03
CA LEU A 19 -56.69 -2.77 26.81
C LEU A 19 -57.54 -3.67 25.91
N GLN A 20 -58.80 -3.30 25.69
CA GLN A 20 -59.66 -4.04 24.78
C GLN A 20 -59.26 -3.77 23.33
N TYR A 21 -59.40 -4.79 22.47
CA TYR A 21 -59.13 -4.66 21.05
C TYR A 21 -60.09 -3.63 20.44
N ASP A 22 -59.55 -2.48 20.08
CA ASP A 22 -60.27 -1.43 19.37
C ASP A 22 -60.00 -1.59 17.87
N ALA A 23 -61.05 -1.95 17.12
CA ALA A 23 -60.98 -2.13 15.67
C ALA A 23 -60.65 -0.83 14.91
N ASN A 24 -60.82 0.32 15.56
CA ASN A 24 -60.46 1.64 15.02
C ASN A 24 -59.11 2.16 15.57
N PHE A 25 -58.40 1.37 16.38
CA PHE A 25 -57.07 1.70 16.84
C PHE A 25 -56.04 1.44 15.75
N PHE A 26 -55.94 2.37 14.81
CA PHE A 26 -54.72 2.57 14.04
C PHE A 26 -53.65 2.94 15.06
N GLY A 27 -52.81 1.98 15.45
CA GLY A 27 -51.86 2.13 16.56
C GLY A 27 -50.98 3.39 16.48
N PRO A 28 -50.00 3.61 17.38
CA PRO A 28 -49.35 4.90 17.63
C PRO A 28 -48.67 5.61 16.43
N ARG A 29 -48.70 5.03 15.22
CA ARG A 29 -48.15 5.56 13.98
C ARG A 29 -49.14 5.48 12.81
N ALA A 30 -50.24 6.24 12.85
CA ALA A 30 -51.20 6.36 11.75
C ALA A 30 -50.66 7.12 10.52
N LYS A 31 -49.58 7.91 10.67
CA LYS A 31 -48.88 8.61 9.59
C LYS A 31 -47.39 8.23 9.61
N ARG A 32 -47.00 7.12 8.97
CA ARG A 32 -45.58 6.82 8.73
C ARG A 32 -45.18 7.36 7.35
N SER A 33 -44.33 8.37 7.35
CA SER A 33 -43.47 8.69 6.21
C SER A 33 -42.29 7.72 6.22
N CYS A 34 -41.83 7.30 5.04
CA CYS A 34 -40.69 6.41 4.91
C CYS A 34 -39.42 7.17 5.36
N THR A 35 -38.92 6.90 6.57
CA THR A 35 -37.81 7.65 7.20
C THR A 35 -36.44 7.36 6.58
N ASP A 36 -36.38 6.52 5.55
CA ASP A 36 -35.13 6.01 4.98
C ASP A 36 -34.92 6.36 3.50
N ILE A 37 -35.75 7.23 2.92
CA ILE A 37 -35.62 7.65 1.51
C ILE A 37 -34.27 8.34 1.27
N ILE A 38 -33.87 9.25 2.18
CA ILE A 38 -32.60 9.98 2.06
C ILE A 38 -31.42 9.02 2.20
N CYS A 39 -31.44 8.12 3.18
CA CYS A 39 -30.39 7.12 3.38
C CYS A 39 -30.30 6.15 2.20
N PHE A 40 -31.45 5.71 1.66
CA PHE A 40 -31.52 4.86 0.48
C PHE A 40 -30.91 5.54 -0.75
N LEU A 41 -31.22 6.81 -0.99
CA LEU A 41 -30.62 7.59 -2.07
C LEU A 41 -29.10 7.73 -1.89
N LEU A 42 -28.63 7.99 -0.66
CA LEU A 42 -27.20 8.09 -0.33
C LEU A 42 -26.47 6.76 -0.60
N PHE A 43 -27.04 5.64 -0.18
CA PHE A 43 -26.49 4.31 -0.44
C PHE A 43 -26.44 4.00 -1.94
N PHE A 44 -27.51 4.34 -2.67
CA PHE A 44 -27.56 4.12 -4.11
C PHE A 44 -26.49 4.95 -4.85
N PHE A 45 -26.32 6.22 -4.48
CA PHE A 45 -25.23 7.06 -4.98
C PHE A 45 -23.86 6.47 -4.67
N PHE A 46 -23.65 5.96 -3.45
CA PHE A 46 -22.39 5.32 -3.07
C PHE A 46 -22.10 4.08 -3.92
N VAL A 47 -23.10 3.22 -4.14
CA VAL A 47 -22.96 2.03 -5.00
C VAL A 47 -22.64 2.44 -6.44
N ILE A 48 -23.36 3.42 -6.99
CA ILE A 48 -23.07 3.94 -8.34
C ILE A 48 -21.65 4.49 -8.41
N ALA A 49 -21.21 5.28 -7.42
CA ALA A 49 -19.86 5.82 -7.39
C ALA A 49 -18.80 4.70 -7.42
N TRP A 50 -18.99 3.63 -6.64
CA TRP A 50 -18.09 2.47 -6.67
C TRP A 50 -18.12 1.71 -8.00
N ILE A 51 -19.29 1.56 -8.62
CA ILE A 51 -19.39 0.97 -9.96
C ILE A 51 -18.63 1.83 -10.97
N VAL A 52 -18.81 3.15 -10.94
CA VAL A 52 -18.10 4.09 -11.82
C VAL A 52 -16.59 3.99 -11.60
N VAL A 53 -16.12 4.01 -10.35
CA VAL A 53 -14.70 3.81 -10.02
C VAL A 53 -14.21 2.46 -10.55
N GLY A 54 -14.99 1.39 -10.39
CA GLY A 54 -14.67 0.06 -10.93
C GLY A 54 -14.56 0.05 -12.45
N VAL A 55 -15.49 0.68 -13.16
CA VAL A 55 -15.47 0.80 -14.63
C VAL A 55 -14.29 1.63 -15.09
N ILE A 56 -13.99 2.76 -14.44
CA ILE A 56 -12.81 3.58 -14.75
C ILE A 56 -11.54 2.77 -14.53
N ALA A 57 -11.42 2.07 -13.39
CA ALA A 57 -10.26 1.24 -13.08
C ALA A 57 -10.07 0.10 -14.09
N PHE A 58 -11.15 -0.53 -14.57
CA PHE A 58 -11.07 -1.59 -15.59
C PHE A 58 -10.78 -1.05 -16.99
N SER A 59 -11.39 0.08 -17.38
CA SER A 59 -11.27 0.63 -18.73
C SER A 59 -9.97 1.41 -18.95
N GLN A 60 -9.47 2.09 -17.92
CA GLN A 60 -8.27 2.93 -17.98
C GLN A 60 -7.08 2.33 -17.24
N GLY A 61 -7.27 1.22 -16.52
CA GLY A 61 -6.21 0.56 -15.78
C GLY A 61 -5.22 -0.11 -16.72
N ASP A 62 -4.00 0.43 -16.78
CA ASP A 62 -2.86 -0.24 -17.43
C ASP A 62 -2.02 -0.97 -16.36
N PRO A 63 -2.10 -2.31 -16.25
CA PRO A 63 -1.30 -3.07 -15.30
C PRO A 63 0.21 -2.96 -15.59
N VAL A 64 0.58 -2.62 -16.83
CA VAL A 64 1.98 -2.42 -17.23
C VAL A 64 2.58 -1.17 -16.57
N LYS A 65 1.75 -0.24 -16.08
CA LYS A 65 2.19 0.93 -15.30
C LYS A 65 2.68 0.57 -13.90
N ILE A 66 2.17 -0.52 -13.32
CA ILE A 66 2.54 -0.97 -11.96
C ILE A 66 3.91 -1.67 -12.00
N ILE A 67 4.19 -2.41 -13.07
CA ILE A 67 5.46 -3.11 -13.28
C ILE A 67 6.51 -2.26 -14.01
N ALA A 68 6.18 -1.00 -14.31
CA ALA A 68 7.08 -0.08 -14.98
C ALA A 68 8.35 0.10 -14.13
N PRO A 69 9.54 -0.07 -14.73
CA PRO A 69 10.78 0.15 -13.99
C PRO A 69 10.99 1.64 -13.71
N THR A 70 11.68 1.91 -12.61
CA THR A 70 12.02 3.26 -12.14
C THR A 70 13.54 3.42 -12.18
N ASP A 71 14.02 4.58 -12.63
CA ASP A 71 15.43 4.94 -12.61
C ASP A 71 15.93 5.30 -11.19
N SER A 72 17.23 5.55 -11.03
CA SER A 72 17.82 5.96 -9.75
C SER A 72 17.30 7.31 -9.22
N ASN A 73 16.67 8.13 -10.05
CA ASN A 73 16.09 9.43 -9.68
C ASN A 73 14.61 9.33 -9.31
N GLY A 74 14.04 8.11 -9.28
CA GLY A 74 12.63 7.89 -8.96
C GLY A 74 11.68 8.09 -10.14
N LYS A 75 12.18 8.24 -11.37
CA LYS A 75 11.39 8.45 -12.59
C LYS A 75 11.04 7.12 -13.26
N ARG A 76 9.77 6.96 -13.64
CA ARG A 76 9.21 5.78 -14.29
C ARG A 76 9.44 5.85 -15.80
N CYS A 77 10.20 4.90 -16.32
CA CYS A 77 10.54 4.84 -17.74
C CYS A 77 9.29 4.73 -18.63
N GLY A 78 9.12 5.68 -19.55
CA GLY A 78 8.00 5.75 -20.48
C GLY A 78 6.72 6.39 -19.94
N TYR A 79 6.74 7.02 -18.75
CA TYR A 79 5.56 7.65 -18.15
C TYR A 79 5.80 9.08 -17.66
N ASP A 80 6.91 9.35 -16.96
CA ASP A 80 7.20 10.71 -16.49
C ASP A 80 7.69 11.59 -17.63
N GLU A 81 7.34 12.89 -17.62
CA GLU A 81 7.56 13.81 -18.75
C GLU A 81 9.01 13.82 -19.26
N GLU A 82 9.99 13.76 -18.35
CA GLU A 82 11.42 13.78 -18.69
C GLU A 82 11.94 12.47 -19.32
N VAL A 83 11.22 11.35 -19.15
CA VAL A 83 11.63 10.01 -19.63
C VAL A 83 10.50 9.32 -20.40
N ILE A 84 9.56 10.09 -20.94
CA ILE A 84 8.37 9.55 -21.63
C ILE A 84 8.74 8.81 -22.93
N ASP A 85 9.81 9.24 -23.58
CA ASP A 85 10.38 8.63 -24.78
C ASP A 85 11.37 7.50 -24.45
N LYS A 86 11.81 7.39 -23.19
CA LYS A 86 12.77 6.39 -22.71
C LYS A 86 12.04 5.26 -21.98
N LYS A 87 11.65 4.22 -22.72
CA LYS A 87 10.78 3.14 -22.21
C LYS A 87 11.50 2.00 -21.49
N TYR A 88 12.81 1.87 -21.64
CA TYR A 88 13.58 0.75 -21.12
C TYR A 88 14.50 1.18 -19.98
N LEU A 89 14.68 0.33 -18.96
CA LEU A 89 15.62 0.56 -17.87
C LEU A 89 16.95 -0.15 -18.16
N PHE A 90 18.04 0.59 -18.08
CA PHE A 90 19.40 0.12 -18.22
C PHE A 90 20.14 0.17 -16.88
N TYR A 91 20.97 -0.84 -16.62
CA TYR A 91 21.80 -0.97 -15.41
C TYR A 91 23.24 -0.67 -15.75
N PHE A 92 23.92 0.20 -15.00
CA PHE A 92 25.32 0.51 -15.27
C PHE A 92 26.21 -0.70 -15.06
N ASP A 93 25.91 -1.49 -14.02
CA ASP A 93 26.63 -2.72 -13.72
C ASP A 93 25.64 -3.78 -13.21
N ILE A 94 25.30 -4.73 -14.07
CA ILE A 94 24.36 -5.80 -13.72
C ILE A 94 24.95 -6.76 -12.68
N THR A 95 26.27 -6.86 -12.54
CA THR A 95 26.92 -7.79 -11.61
C THR A 95 26.67 -7.42 -10.15
N GLN A 96 26.35 -6.15 -9.89
CA GLN A 96 25.99 -5.64 -8.57
C GLN A 96 24.52 -5.89 -8.20
N CYS A 97 23.78 -6.62 -9.03
CA CYS A 97 22.44 -7.10 -8.71
C CYS A 97 22.53 -8.40 -7.90
N SER A 98 22.34 -8.32 -6.58
CA SER A 98 22.29 -9.49 -5.70
C SER A 98 21.08 -9.45 -4.78
N LEU A 99 20.46 -10.60 -4.52
CA LEU A 99 19.43 -10.81 -3.48
C LEU A 99 18.20 -9.87 -3.53
N GLY A 100 17.95 -9.20 -4.66
CA GLY A 100 16.73 -8.40 -4.89
C GLY A 100 16.92 -6.89 -4.84
N SER A 101 18.14 -6.43 -4.56
CA SER A 101 18.55 -5.04 -4.72
C SER A 101 19.74 -4.96 -5.67
N CYS A 102 19.65 -4.08 -6.65
CA CYS A 102 20.79 -3.74 -7.51
C CYS A 102 21.42 -2.47 -6.93
N ASN A 103 22.64 -2.57 -6.41
CA ASN A 103 23.37 -1.42 -5.87
C ASN A 103 24.14 -0.67 -6.96
N THR A 104 23.49 -0.45 -8.10
CA THR A 104 24.08 0.20 -9.27
C THR A 104 23.16 1.33 -9.75
N PRO A 105 23.71 2.41 -10.32
CA PRO A 105 22.93 3.35 -11.09
C PRO A 105 22.06 2.67 -12.15
N MET A 106 20.81 3.13 -12.25
CA MET A 106 19.87 2.68 -13.28
C MET A 106 19.31 3.90 -13.98
N VAL A 107 19.23 3.86 -15.32
CA VAL A 107 18.75 4.98 -16.14
C VAL A 107 17.76 4.50 -17.19
N CYS A 108 16.77 5.33 -17.50
CA CYS A 108 15.87 5.06 -18.61
C CYS A 108 16.57 5.35 -19.95
N VAL A 109 16.43 4.44 -20.92
CA VAL A 109 16.96 4.55 -22.29
C VAL A 109 15.86 4.34 -23.33
N LYS A 110 16.02 4.93 -24.51
CA LYS A 110 15.06 4.76 -25.64
C LYS A 110 15.16 3.39 -26.27
N LYS A 111 16.38 2.87 -26.38
CA LYS A 111 16.72 1.56 -26.95
C LYS A 111 17.81 0.93 -26.09
N CYS A 112 17.74 -0.38 -25.89
CA CYS A 112 18.81 -1.11 -25.24
C CYS A 112 20.07 -1.13 -26.12
N PRO A 113 21.28 -1.05 -25.54
CA PRO A 113 22.52 -1.08 -26.32
C PRO A 113 22.65 -2.39 -27.10
N GLU A 114 23.04 -2.30 -28.36
CA GLU A 114 23.25 -3.45 -29.27
C GLU A 114 24.72 -3.75 -29.51
N GLU A 115 25.62 -2.86 -29.10
CA GLU A 115 27.07 -2.96 -29.29
C GLU A 115 27.79 -2.97 -27.94
N LEU A 116 28.98 -3.55 -27.92
CA LEU A 116 29.88 -3.49 -26.77
C LEU A 116 30.53 -2.12 -26.69
N TYR A 117 30.54 -1.55 -25.50
CA TYR A 117 31.21 -0.30 -25.17
C TYR A 117 32.07 -0.47 -23.92
N ILE A 118 33.31 0.02 -23.99
CA ILE A 118 34.25 0.07 -22.87
C ILE A 118 34.84 1.49 -22.87
N GLY A 119 34.43 2.33 -21.93
CA GLY A 119 34.84 3.74 -21.92
C GLY A 119 36.35 3.90 -21.70
N ALA A 120 36.92 3.11 -20.79
CA ALA A 120 38.36 3.12 -20.50
C ALA A 120 39.19 2.79 -21.76
N TYR A 121 38.78 1.81 -22.57
CA TYR A 121 39.46 1.46 -23.81
C TYR A 121 39.57 2.65 -24.77
N TYR A 122 38.46 3.38 -24.99
CA TYR A 122 38.46 4.54 -25.89
C TYR A 122 39.27 5.73 -25.34
N ILE A 123 39.33 5.89 -24.03
CA ILE A 123 40.20 6.89 -23.39
C ILE A 123 41.68 6.51 -23.58
N HIS A 124 42.05 5.25 -23.33
CA HIS A 124 43.42 4.76 -23.46
C HIS A 124 43.93 4.74 -24.90
N THR A 125 43.05 4.60 -25.89
CA THR A 125 43.38 4.64 -27.32
C THR A 125 43.34 6.06 -27.92
N ASP A 126 43.30 7.09 -27.07
CA ASP A 126 43.27 8.51 -27.46
C ASP A 126 42.03 8.89 -28.31
N GLN A 127 40.88 8.28 -28.00
CA GLN A 127 39.58 8.51 -28.64
C GLN A 127 38.50 8.99 -27.65
N PRO A 128 38.69 10.13 -26.95
CA PRO A 128 37.76 10.61 -25.93
C PRO A 128 36.39 11.03 -26.48
N GLU A 129 36.30 11.46 -27.75
CA GLU A 129 35.01 11.80 -28.40
C GLU A 129 34.12 10.56 -28.53
N ARG A 130 34.70 9.43 -28.94
CA ARG A 130 33.99 8.15 -29.07
C ARG A 130 33.54 7.60 -27.72
N ALA A 131 34.33 7.83 -26.67
CA ALA A 131 33.94 7.53 -25.30
C ALA A 131 32.69 8.35 -24.89
N ARG A 132 32.65 9.65 -25.20
CA ARG A 132 31.49 10.50 -24.86
C ARG A 132 30.22 10.10 -25.60
N ASP A 133 30.32 9.91 -26.92
CA ASP A 133 29.16 9.64 -27.76
C ASP A 133 28.52 8.27 -27.47
N GLY A 134 29.32 7.30 -27.04
CA GLY A 134 28.85 5.98 -26.62
C GLY A 134 28.37 5.91 -25.16
N ALA A 135 28.76 6.84 -24.29
CA ALA A 135 28.47 6.73 -22.87
C ALA A 135 26.97 6.87 -22.55
N ILE A 136 26.42 5.89 -21.83
CA ILE A 136 25.08 5.98 -21.27
C ILE A 136 25.18 6.60 -19.87
N CYS A 137 24.65 7.82 -19.72
CA CYS A 137 24.78 8.60 -18.50
C CYS A 137 23.44 8.90 -17.83
N ARG A 138 23.49 9.24 -16.54
CA ARG A 138 22.36 9.82 -15.80
C ARG A 138 21.96 11.18 -16.39
N GLY A 139 20.71 11.58 -16.19
CA GLY A 139 20.27 12.94 -16.53
C GLY A 139 20.96 13.96 -15.60
N ASN A 140 21.56 15.00 -16.18
CA ASN A 140 22.33 16.07 -15.52
C ASN A 140 23.75 15.71 -15.07
N VAL A 141 24.61 15.27 -16.00
CA VAL A 141 26.06 15.18 -15.73
C VAL A 141 26.68 16.58 -15.91
N PRO A 142 27.30 17.17 -14.87
CA PRO A 142 27.78 18.56 -14.88
C PRO A 142 29.02 18.77 -15.77
N ASP A 143 29.79 17.70 -16.03
CA ASP A 143 31.02 17.76 -16.82
C ASP A 143 31.09 16.55 -17.76
N LEU A 144 30.26 16.60 -18.81
CA LEU A 144 30.65 16.24 -20.19
C LEU A 144 32.16 16.07 -20.30
N ASP A 145 32.87 17.19 -20.38
CA ASP A 145 34.23 17.42 -20.89
C ASP A 145 35.34 16.64 -20.16
N ASN A 146 35.06 16.01 -19.03
CA ASN A 146 35.93 15.01 -18.41
C ASN A 146 35.25 13.64 -18.29
N ILE A 147 35.19 12.91 -19.41
CA ILE A 147 34.52 11.59 -19.48
C ILE A 147 35.13 10.59 -18.50
N GLU A 148 36.45 10.64 -18.23
CA GLU A 148 37.11 9.75 -17.27
C GLU A 148 36.55 9.95 -15.85
N ALA A 149 36.39 11.21 -15.42
CA ALA A 149 35.77 11.50 -14.13
C ALA A 149 34.31 11.04 -14.08
N ALA A 150 33.54 11.20 -15.16
CA ALA A 150 32.15 10.79 -15.21
C ALA A 150 31.96 9.26 -15.13
N LEU A 151 32.87 8.48 -15.74
CA LEU A 151 32.88 7.02 -15.63
C LEU A 151 33.27 6.57 -14.22
N ASN A 152 34.27 7.21 -13.60
CA ASN A 152 34.75 6.88 -12.26
C ASN A 152 33.76 7.28 -11.13
N ASN A 153 32.98 8.35 -11.33
CA ASN A 153 31.99 8.82 -10.36
C ASN A 153 30.63 8.10 -10.44
N TYR A 154 30.48 7.08 -11.29
CA TYR A 154 29.20 6.40 -11.55
C TYR A 154 28.10 7.33 -12.11
N ASP A 155 28.50 8.41 -12.80
CA ASP A 155 27.60 9.31 -13.52
C ASP A 155 27.25 8.77 -14.91
N CYS A 156 28.22 8.07 -15.51
CA CYS A 156 28.08 7.32 -16.75
C CYS A 156 28.45 5.85 -16.57
N ALA A 157 27.87 4.98 -17.40
CA ALA A 157 28.21 3.57 -17.42
C ALA A 157 29.64 3.39 -17.97
N ALA A 158 30.54 2.82 -17.14
CA ALA A 158 31.92 2.55 -17.51
C ALA A 158 32.03 1.60 -18.72
N TRP A 159 31.13 0.63 -18.80
CA TRP A 159 31.06 -0.38 -19.85
C TRP A 159 29.64 -0.91 -19.97
N TYR A 160 29.33 -1.53 -21.11
CA TYR A 160 28.12 -2.32 -21.31
C TYR A 160 28.29 -3.26 -22.49
N LEU A 161 27.61 -4.41 -22.47
CA LEU A 161 27.58 -5.33 -23.61
C LEU A 161 26.25 -5.19 -24.39
N PRO A 162 26.09 -5.90 -25.52
CA PRO A 162 24.82 -5.99 -26.22
C PRO A 162 23.72 -6.60 -25.34
N THR A 163 22.62 -5.88 -25.15
CA THR A 163 21.47 -6.30 -24.35
C THR A 163 20.20 -6.34 -25.20
N LYS A 164 19.21 -7.11 -24.74
CA LYS A 164 17.84 -7.08 -25.30
C LYS A 164 16.86 -6.64 -24.24
N SER A 165 15.75 -6.07 -24.69
CA SER A 165 14.67 -5.68 -23.81
C SER A 165 13.86 -6.89 -23.33
N VAL A 166 13.84 -7.14 -22.03
CA VAL A 166 12.99 -8.13 -21.37
C VAL A 166 12.18 -7.41 -20.29
N ALA A 167 10.85 -7.42 -20.38
CA ALA A 167 9.96 -6.71 -19.45
C ALA A 167 10.34 -5.22 -19.21
N ARG A 168 10.66 -4.50 -20.30
CA ARG A 168 11.16 -3.10 -20.29
C ARG A 168 12.49 -2.89 -19.54
N ARG A 169 13.29 -3.93 -19.34
CA ARG A 169 14.65 -3.85 -18.77
C ARG A 169 15.66 -4.36 -19.79
N CYS A 170 16.82 -3.73 -19.87
CA CYS A 170 17.91 -4.15 -20.74
C CYS A 170 18.73 -5.22 -20.02
N ILE A 171 18.69 -6.45 -20.54
CA ILE A 171 19.34 -7.61 -19.94
C ILE A 171 20.12 -8.34 -21.03
N TYR A 172 21.26 -8.91 -20.65
CA TYR A 172 22.05 -9.77 -21.51
C TYR A 172 21.28 -11.07 -21.83
N VAL A 173 21.33 -11.52 -23.08
CA VAL A 173 20.54 -12.70 -23.53
C VAL A 173 21.41 -13.80 -24.11
N ASP A 174 22.51 -13.48 -24.80
CA ASP A 174 23.41 -14.48 -25.40
C ASP A 174 24.83 -13.91 -25.50
N LEU A 175 25.77 -14.43 -24.70
CA LEU A 175 27.19 -14.07 -24.83
C LEU A 175 27.83 -14.65 -26.09
N ASN A 176 27.28 -15.74 -26.65
CA ASN A 176 27.75 -16.37 -27.89
C ASN A 176 27.84 -15.43 -29.10
N LYS A 177 27.05 -14.35 -29.12
CA LYS A 177 27.14 -13.32 -30.19
C LYS A 177 28.14 -12.21 -29.86
N THR A 178 28.53 -12.09 -28.62
CA THR A 178 29.47 -11.08 -28.14
C THR A 178 30.91 -11.54 -28.42
N PHE A 179 31.20 -12.85 -28.38
CA PHE A 179 32.54 -13.43 -28.63
C PHE A 179 33.12 -13.15 -30.03
N ASP A 180 32.32 -12.69 -31.01
CA ASP A 180 32.84 -12.28 -32.33
C ASP A 180 33.44 -10.87 -32.35
N ASN A 181 33.37 -10.12 -31.24
CA ASN A 181 33.92 -8.77 -31.16
C ASN A 181 35.35 -8.78 -30.56
N PRO A 182 36.35 -8.22 -31.25
CA PRO A 182 37.74 -8.20 -30.75
C PRO A 182 37.90 -7.46 -29.42
N LEU A 183 36.98 -6.55 -29.06
CA LEU A 183 36.99 -5.84 -27.78
C LEU A 183 36.60 -6.73 -26.58
N VAL A 184 36.09 -7.94 -26.82
CA VAL A 184 35.73 -8.88 -25.74
C VAL A 184 36.96 -9.40 -25.01
N ASP A 185 38.06 -9.63 -25.73
CA ASP A 185 39.31 -10.14 -25.13
C ASP A 185 39.90 -9.13 -24.15
N GLU A 186 39.65 -7.84 -24.36
CA GLU A 186 40.12 -6.76 -23.50
C GLU A 186 39.13 -6.41 -22.37
N PHE A 187 37.92 -6.98 -22.38
CA PHE A 187 36.87 -6.65 -21.42
C PHE A 187 37.31 -6.91 -19.98
N ALA A 188 37.91 -8.07 -19.71
CA ALA A 188 38.36 -8.43 -18.36
C ALA A 188 39.49 -7.51 -17.86
N ASP A 189 40.39 -7.08 -18.76
CA ASP A 189 41.54 -6.24 -18.42
C ASP A 189 41.13 -4.82 -18.04
N TYR A 190 40.15 -4.23 -18.73
CA TYR A 190 39.68 -2.87 -18.45
C TYR A 190 38.58 -2.78 -17.39
N THR A 191 37.73 -3.80 -17.26
CA THR A 191 36.57 -3.76 -16.34
C THR A 191 36.82 -4.50 -15.03
N GLY A 192 37.86 -5.34 -14.95
CA GLY A 192 38.11 -6.23 -13.82
C GLY A 192 37.01 -7.28 -13.60
N THR A 193 36.07 -7.41 -14.54
CA THR A 193 34.88 -8.25 -14.45
C THR A 193 34.94 -9.34 -15.51
N SER A 194 34.62 -10.59 -15.15
CA SER A 194 34.58 -11.67 -16.12
C SER A 194 33.22 -11.75 -16.82
N LEU A 195 33.20 -12.18 -18.08
CA LEU A 195 31.94 -12.39 -18.82
C LEU A 195 31.02 -13.39 -18.11
N GLN A 196 31.59 -14.39 -17.44
CA GLN A 196 30.83 -15.37 -16.66
C GLN A 196 30.05 -14.72 -15.51
N GLN A 197 30.66 -13.77 -14.80
CA GLN A 197 29.98 -13.03 -13.73
C GLN A 197 28.80 -12.21 -14.27
N VAL A 198 28.95 -11.66 -15.47
CA VAL A 198 27.88 -10.92 -16.15
C VAL A 198 26.75 -11.86 -16.57
N GLU A 199 27.08 -13.05 -17.08
CA GLU A 199 26.10 -14.08 -17.43
C GLU A 199 25.29 -14.53 -16.21
N ASP A 200 25.97 -14.88 -15.12
CA ASP A 200 25.34 -15.35 -13.88
C ASP A 200 24.38 -14.29 -13.31
N ALA A 201 24.81 -13.02 -13.30
CA ALA A 201 23.98 -11.92 -12.83
C ALA A 201 22.79 -11.62 -13.76
N ALA A 202 22.97 -11.75 -15.07
CA ALA A 202 21.91 -11.60 -16.06
C ALA A 202 20.86 -12.71 -15.93
N ASP A 203 21.30 -13.96 -15.74
CA ASP A 203 20.43 -15.11 -15.55
C ASP A 203 19.66 -15.03 -14.24
N GLU A 204 20.28 -14.60 -13.15
CA GLU A 204 19.58 -14.36 -11.89
C GLU A 204 18.49 -13.28 -12.07
N THR A 205 18.84 -12.17 -12.71
CA THR A 205 17.91 -11.06 -12.97
C THR A 205 16.75 -11.50 -13.87
N ARG A 206 17.03 -12.28 -14.91
CA ARG A 206 16.03 -12.84 -15.82
C ARG A 206 15.12 -13.84 -15.12
N ALA A 207 15.67 -14.74 -14.32
CA ALA A 207 14.91 -15.71 -13.53
C ALA A 207 13.98 -15.01 -12.54
N ARG A 208 14.41 -13.89 -11.93
CA ARG A 208 13.57 -13.07 -11.06
C ARG A 208 12.43 -12.39 -11.82
N LEU A 209 12.69 -11.79 -12.98
CA LEU A 209 11.63 -11.15 -13.76
C LEU A 209 10.58 -12.15 -14.22
N LYS A 210 11.03 -13.36 -14.62
CA LYS A 210 10.13 -14.47 -14.93
C LYS A 210 9.32 -14.88 -13.71
N LYS A 211 9.95 -15.04 -12.54
CA LYS A 211 9.26 -15.32 -11.27
C LYS A 211 8.23 -14.24 -10.91
N VAL A 212 8.55 -12.96 -11.03
CA VAL A 212 7.60 -11.87 -10.72
C VAL A 212 6.41 -11.90 -11.68
N GLY A 213 6.64 -12.06 -12.98
CA GLY A 213 5.58 -12.16 -13.98
C GLY A 213 4.70 -13.40 -13.78
N GLU A 214 5.31 -14.56 -13.56
CA GLU A 214 4.61 -15.80 -13.26
C GLU A 214 3.89 -15.72 -11.91
N THR A 215 4.48 -15.11 -10.89
CA THR A 215 3.85 -14.96 -9.57
C THR A 215 2.60 -14.10 -9.67
N ILE A 216 2.61 -13.00 -10.42
CA ILE A 216 1.41 -12.16 -10.54
C ILE A 216 0.28 -12.88 -11.30
N VAL A 217 0.60 -13.50 -12.44
CA VAL A 217 -0.42 -14.17 -13.28
C VAL A 217 -0.87 -15.50 -12.66
N SER A 218 0.07 -16.32 -12.19
CA SER A 218 -0.23 -17.60 -11.54
C SER A 218 -0.94 -17.42 -10.19
N ASN A 219 -0.63 -16.37 -9.42
CA ASN A 219 -1.34 -16.15 -8.15
C ASN A 219 -2.80 -15.76 -8.36
N MET A 220 -3.13 -15.03 -9.42
CA MET A 220 -4.53 -14.72 -9.73
C MET A 220 -5.27 -15.95 -10.25
N GLU A 221 -4.65 -16.73 -11.13
CA GLU A 221 -5.26 -17.94 -11.71
C GLU A 221 -5.39 -19.10 -10.73
N LYS A 222 -4.45 -19.24 -9.78
CA LYS A 222 -4.47 -20.32 -8.80
C LYS A 222 -5.27 -19.99 -7.55
N ASN A 223 -5.30 -18.72 -7.13
CA ASN A 223 -5.91 -18.31 -5.86
C ASN A 223 -7.29 -17.65 -5.98
N TRP A 224 -7.89 -17.60 -7.18
CA TRP A 224 -9.28 -17.13 -7.31
C TRP A 224 -10.28 -17.90 -6.40
N PRO A 225 -10.13 -19.22 -6.13
CA PRO A 225 -11.02 -19.91 -5.20
C PRO A 225 -10.82 -19.46 -3.75
N LEU A 226 -9.60 -19.03 -3.39
CA LEU A 226 -9.29 -18.49 -2.06
C LEU A 226 -9.91 -17.11 -1.86
N LEU A 227 -9.89 -16.25 -2.89
CA LEU A 227 -10.57 -14.95 -2.86
C LEU A 227 -12.08 -15.12 -2.73
N LEU A 228 -12.68 -16.02 -3.51
CA LEU A 228 -14.09 -16.35 -3.41
C LEU A 228 -14.43 -16.96 -2.04
N GLY A 229 -13.57 -17.85 -1.54
CA GLY A 229 -13.69 -18.45 -0.21
C GLY A 229 -13.67 -17.39 0.90
N GLY A 230 -12.76 -16.41 0.82
CA GLY A 230 -12.69 -15.29 1.76
C GLY A 230 -13.97 -14.45 1.76
N LEU A 231 -14.56 -14.22 0.58
CA LEU A 231 -15.84 -13.51 0.44
C LEU A 231 -16.99 -14.28 1.12
N VAL A 232 -17.08 -15.59 0.90
CA VAL A 232 -18.09 -16.45 1.54
C VAL A 232 -17.89 -16.49 3.06
N ILE A 233 -16.64 -16.62 3.54
CA ILE A 233 -16.33 -16.59 4.98
C ILE A 233 -16.76 -15.26 5.58
N ALA A 234 -16.47 -14.13 4.92
CA ALA A 234 -16.89 -12.81 5.39
C ALA A 234 -18.43 -12.72 5.48
N MET A 235 -19.15 -13.21 4.47
CA MET A 235 -20.62 -13.25 4.50
C MET A 235 -21.15 -14.08 5.68
N VAL A 236 -20.56 -15.24 5.94
CA VAL A 236 -20.94 -16.11 7.06
C VAL A 236 -20.64 -15.44 8.39
N LEU A 237 -19.46 -14.82 8.55
CA LEU A 237 -19.10 -14.07 9.77
C LEU A 237 -20.05 -12.90 10.02
N CYS A 238 -20.43 -12.15 8.99
CA CYS A 238 -21.43 -11.09 9.09
C CYS A 238 -22.79 -11.65 9.52
N MET A 239 -23.23 -12.77 8.95
CA MET A 239 -24.48 -13.41 9.34
C MET A 239 -24.45 -13.90 10.79
N ILE A 240 -23.36 -14.53 11.21
CA ILE A 240 -23.15 -14.94 12.61
C ILE A 240 -23.19 -13.71 13.53
N TYR A 241 -22.51 -12.62 13.18
CA TYR A 241 -22.50 -11.39 13.97
C TYR A 241 -23.91 -10.83 14.16
N ILE A 242 -24.72 -10.78 13.09
CA ILE A 242 -26.13 -10.33 13.17
C ILE A 242 -26.94 -11.23 14.12
N VAL A 243 -26.72 -12.55 14.08
CA VAL A 243 -27.39 -13.50 15.00
C VAL A 243 -26.93 -13.31 16.45
N ILE A 244 -25.64 -13.11 16.70
CA ILE A 244 -25.12 -12.85 18.05
C ILE A 244 -25.69 -11.53 18.60
N MET A 245 -25.79 -10.49 17.76
CA MET A 245 -26.40 -9.22 18.13
C MET A 245 -27.85 -9.39 18.61
N ARG A 246 -28.59 -10.39 18.11
CA ARG A 246 -29.96 -10.67 18.58
C ARG A 246 -30.04 -11.07 20.05
N TRP A 247 -29.03 -11.78 20.58
CA TRP A 247 -29.05 -12.27 21.96
C TRP A 247 -28.31 -11.35 22.92
N PHE A 248 -27.25 -10.70 22.45
CA PHE A 248 -26.30 -9.99 23.29
C PHE A 248 -26.05 -8.54 22.87
N ALA A 249 -26.96 -7.90 22.11
CA ALA A 249 -26.82 -6.51 21.65
C ALA A 249 -26.37 -5.55 22.76
N TRP A 250 -26.99 -5.62 23.94
CA TRP A 250 -26.64 -4.74 25.04
C TRP A 250 -25.20 -4.99 25.53
N ILE A 251 -24.78 -6.26 25.68
CA ILE A 251 -23.42 -6.62 26.10
C ILE A 251 -22.40 -6.15 25.07
N ILE A 252 -22.64 -6.40 23.79
CA ILE A 252 -21.70 -6.05 22.71
C ILE A 252 -21.46 -4.55 22.64
N VAL A 253 -22.52 -3.73 22.79
CA VAL A 253 -22.39 -2.28 22.78
C VAL A 253 -21.58 -1.80 23.99
N TRP A 254 -21.82 -2.33 25.19
CA TRP A 254 -21.01 -1.95 26.36
C TRP A 254 -19.55 -2.42 26.25
N VAL A 255 -19.33 -3.67 25.81
CA VAL A 255 -17.98 -4.23 25.63
C VAL A 255 -17.19 -3.46 24.58
N SER A 256 -17.79 -3.13 23.43
CA SER A 256 -17.12 -2.32 22.40
C SER A 256 -16.82 -0.90 22.87
N LEU A 257 -17.74 -0.29 23.62
CA LEU A 257 -17.59 1.06 24.17
C LEU A 257 -16.48 1.12 25.24
N PHE A 258 -16.43 0.15 26.16
CA PHE A 258 -15.30 -0.01 27.08
C PHE A 258 -14.01 -0.39 26.36
N GLY A 259 -14.10 -1.20 25.30
CA GLY A 259 -12.96 -1.61 24.48
C GLY A 259 -12.29 -0.43 23.78
N VAL A 260 -13.07 0.48 23.18
CA VAL A 260 -12.54 1.70 22.56
C VAL A 260 -11.89 2.61 23.62
N LEU A 261 -12.50 2.77 24.79
CA LEU A 261 -11.90 3.53 25.89
C LEU A 261 -10.59 2.91 26.37
N ALA A 262 -10.54 1.57 26.50
CA ALA A 262 -9.33 0.85 26.90
C ALA A 262 -8.23 0.98 25.85
N LEU A 263 -8.55 0.88 24.56
CA LEU A 263 -7.59 0.99 23.47
C LEU A 263 -7.04 2.41 23.38
N LEU A 264 -7.89 3.44 23.45
CA LEU A 264 -7.46 4.84 23.49
C LEU A 264 -6.65 5.16 24.75
N GLY A 265 -7.04 4.62 25.91
CA GLY A 265 -6.26 4.73 27.15
C GLY A 265 -4.89 4.06 27.03
N PHE A 266 -4.81 2.90 26.39
CA PHE A 266 -3.56 2.21 26.11
C PHE A 266 -2.68 2.99 25.11
N CYS A 267 -3.27 3.59 24.07
CA CYS A 267 -2.56 4.49 23.17
C CYS A 267 -1.98 5.71 23.90
N CYS A 268 -2.76 6.34 24.79
CA CYS A 268 -2.26 7.42 25.65
C CYS A 268 -1.10 6.94 26.55
N TYR A 269 -1.19 5.73 27.11
CA TYR A 269 -0.14 5.17 27.94
C TYR A 269 1.16 4.93 27.16
N ILE A 270 1.10 4.27 26.00
CA ILE A 270 2.29 3.99 25.16
C ILE A 270 2.93 5.29 24.64
N THR A 271 2.12 6.24 24.19
CA THR A 271 2.64 7.53 23.70
C THR A 271 3.28 8.35 24.83
N TRP A 272 2.72 8.29 26.05
CA TRP A 272 3.31 8.89 27.23
C TRP A 272 4.63 8.25 27.64
N THR A 273 4.71 6.92 27.68
CA THR A 273 5.96 6.22 28.05
C THR A 273 7.06 6.52 27.04
N LYS A 274 6.74 6.54 25.74
CA LYS A 274 7.70 6.89 24.68
C LYS A 274 8.15 8.34 24.75
N TYR A 275 7.22 9.28 24.97
CA TYR A 275 7.59 10.68 25.21
C TYR A 275 8.54 10.83 26.40
N ARG A 276 8.28 10.11 27.49
CA ARG A 276 9.06 10.20 28.73
C ARG A 276 10.44 9.54 28.61
N GLU A 277 10.54 8.42 27.91
CA GLU A 277 11.83 7.80 27.56
C GLU A 277 12.68 8.79 26.73
N THR A 278 12.14 9.29 25.61
CA THR A 278 12.86 10.25 24.75
C THR A 278 13.13 11.59 25.46
N SER A 279 12.39 11.94 26.51
CA SER A 279 12.67 13.17 27.27
C SER A 279 13.77 13.02 28.31
N ASN A 280 14.03 11.82 28.83
CA ASN A 280 15.00 11.59 29.90
C ASN A 280 16.41 11.31 29.38
N ASP A 281 16.56 10.87 28.14
CA ASP A 281 17.86 10.62 27.50
C ASP A 281 18.48 11.95 26.98
N GLU A 282 18.83 12.87 27.89
CA GLU A 282 19.31 14.23 27.59
C GLU A 282 20.49 14.27 26.60
N GLU A 283 21.41 13.30 26.67
CA GLU A 283 22.59 13.20 25.79
C GLU A 283 22.23 12.85 24.33
N SER A 284 21.06 12.26 24.09
CA SER A 284 20.58 11.88 22.76
C SER A 284 19.61 12.91 22.14
N VAL A 285 19.07 13.84 22.93
CA VAL A 285 17.97 14.73 22.51
C VAL A 285 18.44 15.89 21.62
N ASP A 286 19.72 16.27 21.69
CA ASP A 286 20.28 17.42 20.95
C ASP A 286 20.46 17.16 19.45
N ALA A 287 20.44 15.91 19.00
CA ALA A 287 20.42 15.57 17.58
C ALA A 287 19.09 16.05 16.93
N PRO A 288 19.14 16.73 15.76
CA PRO A 288 17.94 17.27 15.11
C PRO A 288 16.89 16.20 14.78
N ALA A 289 17.33 14.96 14.50
CA ALA A 289 16.44 13.83 14.30
C ALA A 289 15.68 13.44 15.59
N ASN A 290 16.35 13.39 16.74
CA ASN A 290 15.75 12.95 18.01
C ASN A 290 14.80 14.01 18.59
N LYS A 291 15.09 15.29 18.35
CA LYS A 291 14.19 16.40 18.68
C LYS A 291 12.85 16.31 17.93
N ALA A 292 12.88 15.97 16.64
CA ALA A 292 11.66 15.78 15.85
C ALA A 292 10.84 14.57 16.34
N VAL A 293 11.51 13.49 16.73
CA VAL A 293 10.87 12.30 17.31
C VAL A 293 10.18 12.64 18.64
N LYS A 294 10.85 13.40 19.54
CA LYS A 294 10.27 13.86 20.81
C LYS A 294 8.99 14.68 20.62
N ILE A 295 9.04 15.66 19.71
CA ILE A 295 7.89 16.51 19.39
C ILE A 295 6.74 15.67 18.81
N SER A 296 7.05 14.68 17.97
CA SER A 296 6.05 13.80 17.38
C SER A 296 5.29 12.99 18.46
N TRP A 297 6.01 12.40 19.42
CA TRP A 297 5.38 11.67 20.54
C TRP A 297 4.48 12.58 21.40
N LEU A 298 4.89 13.82 21.64
CA LEU A 298 4.10 14.81 22.36
C LEU A 298 2.79 15.12 21.62
N ILE A 299 2.84 15.35 20.31
CA ILE A 299 1.66 15.64 19.49
C ILE A 299 0.68 14.47 19.52
N PHE A 300 1.16 13.23 19.33
CA PHE A 300 0.32 12.04 19.38
C PHE A 300 -0.34 11.85 20.75
N PHE A 301 0.39 12.11 21.83
CA PHE A 301 -0.14 12.04 23.19
C PHE A 301 -1.29 13.05 23.41
N ILE A 302 -1.09 14.31 23.02
CA ILE A 302 -2.11 15.36 23.15
C ILE A 302 -3.34 15.01 22.31
N ALA A 303 -3.14 14.59 21.06
CA ALA A 303 -4.23 14.22 20.16
C ALA A 303 -5.04 13.03 20.73
N SER A 304 -4.35 11.99 21.21
CA SER A 304 -5.01 10.81 21.80
C SER A 304 -5.80 11.19 23.07
N CYS A 305 -5.26 12.08 23.92
CA CYS A 305 -5.97 12.58 25.10
C CYS A 305 -7.23 13.36 24.74
N ILE A 306 -7.17 14.22 23.71
CA ILE A 306 -8.34 14.98 23.24
C ILE A 306 -9.42 14.03 22.73
N VAL A 307 -9.04 13.06 21.88
CA VAL A 307 -9.99 12.06 21.34
C VAL A 307 -10.61 11.24 22.46
N LEU A 308 -9.80 10.74 23.40
CA LEU A 308 -10.29 10.02 24.57
C LEU A 308 -11.27 10.87 25.39
N GLY A 309 -10.93 12.13 25.65
CA GLY A 309 -11.79 13.06 26.38
C GLY A 309 -13.13 13.31 25.68
N VAL A 310 -13.10 13.57 24.37
CA VAL A 310 -14.33 13.77 23.57
C VAL A 310 -15.19 12.51 23.57
N VAL A 311 -14.60 11.33 23.33
CA VAL A 311 -15.33 10.05 23.34
C VAL A 311 -15.94 9.79 24.71
N LEU A 312 -15.20 10.03 25.80
CA LEU A 312 -15.68 9.86 27.16
C LEU A 312 -16.84 10.81 27.47
N LEU A 313 -16.74 12.09 27.08
CA LEU A 313 -17.83 13.06 27.22
C LEU A 313 -19.06 12.64 26.43
N LEU A 314 -18.90 12.21 25.17
CA LEU A 314 -20.01 11.70 24.36
C LEU A 314 -20.69 10.51 25.03
N ILE A 315 -19.93 9.57 25.60
CA ILE A 315 -20.46 8.42 26.32
C ILE A 315 -21.25 8.85 27.56
N ILE A 316 -20.74 9.79 28.36
CA ILE A 316 -21.41 10.28 29.56
C ILE A 316 -22.72 11.00 29.19
N PHE A 317 -22.66 11.98 28.28
CA PHE A 317 -23.82 12.79 27.92
C PHE A 317 -24.88 11.99 27.14
N LEU A 318 -24.46 11.06 26.28
CA LEU A 318 -25.37 10.25 25.49
C LEU A 318 -25.79 8.95 26.19
N ARG A 319 -25.37 8.69 27.44
CA ARG A 319 -25.66 7.44 28.16
C ARG A 319 -27.15 7.04 28.10
N ASN A 320 -28.05 7.99 28.32
CA ASN A 320 -29.50 7.74 28.27
C ASN A 320 -29.98 7.45 26.84
N ARG A 321 -29.42 8.12 25.84
CA ARG A 321 -29.71 7.88 24.42
C ARG A 321 -29.17 6.53 23.96
N ILE A 322 -27.98 6.13 24.40
CA ILE A 322 -27.36 4.83 24.11
C ILE A 322 -28.23 3.70 24.65
N ARG A 323 -28.77 3.81 25.87
CA ARG A 323 -29.69 2.78 26.41
C ARG A 323 -30.95 2.62 25.56
N ILE A 324 -31.55 3.73 25.12
CA ILE A 324 -32.71 3.70 24.23
C ILE A 324 -32.34 3.08 22.87
N ALA A 325 -31.19 3.45 22.31
CA ALA A 325 -30.69 2.88 21.05
C ALA A 325 -30.43 1.37 21.16
N THR A 326 -29.84 0.90 22.26
CA THR A 326 -29.61 -0.55 22.49
C THR A 326 -30.92 -1.33 22.60
N ALA A 327 -31.96 -0.74 23.22
CA ALA A 327 -33.28 -1.35 23.28
C ALA A 327 -33.92 -1.42 21.88
N LEU A 328 -33.78 -0.36 21.07
CA LEU A 328 -34.27 -0.35 19.70
C LEU A 328 -33.55 -1.37 18.80
N ILE A 329 -32.23 -1.52 18.92
CA ILE A 329 -31.44 -2.53 18.18
C ILE A 329 -31.86 -3.94 18.58
N THR A 330 -32.13 -4.17 19.86
CA THR A 330 -32.59 -5.47 20.37
C THR A 330 -33.95 -5.84 19.79
N GLU A 331 -34.88 -4.89 19.69
CA GLU A 331 -36.21 -5.11 19.10
C GLU A 331 -36.17 -5.18 17.56
N ALA A 332 -35.28 -4.44 16.91
CA ALA A 332 -35.12 -4.47 15.45
C ALA A 332 -34.42 -5.74 14.93
N SER A 333 -33.57 -6.37 15.75
CA SER A 333 -32.88 -7.62 15.42
C SER A 333 -33.67 -8.87 15.80
N ARG A 334 -34.81 -8.71 16.50
CA ARG A 334 -35.66 -9.82 16.97
C ARG A 334 -36.59 -10.35 15.89
#